data_AF-A0A7S0N332-F1
#
_entry.id   AF-A0A7S0N332-F1
#
_cell.length_a   1.000
_cell.length_b   1.000
_cell.length_c   1.000
_cell.angle_alpha   90.00
_cell.angle_beta   90.00
_cell.angle_gamma   90.00
#
_symmetry.space_group_name_H-M   'P 1'
#
loop_
_entity.id
_entity.type
_entity.pdbx_description
1 polymer ?
#
loop_
_entity_poly.entity_id
_entity_poly.type
_entity_poly.pdbx_seq_one_letter_code
_entity_poly.pdbx_strand_id
1 'polypeptide(L)'
;SVLISSFLGSLCALLVALRHTPFVTPGIAGFVLSYSVVIVLRAPAVMLTSANMERLLGSVQRIVEYVHLPPEAAHQQQIIPAEAGWPSRGELVVEDLWMRYRPELPFSLKGLSFKVAGGE
;
A
#
# COMPACT_ATOMS: atom_id res chain seq x y z
N SER A 1 43.03 -5.37 1.46
CA SER A 1 43.89 -6.57 1.58
C SER A 1 43.08 -7.82 1.94
N VAL A 2 42.32 -7.83 3.05
CA VAL A 2 41.60 -9.02 3.57
C VAL A 2 40.47 -9.54 2.66
N LEU A 3 39.69 -8.67 2.03
CA LEU A 3 38.66 -9.09 1.06
C LEU A 3 39.29 -9.74 -0.17
N ILE A 4 40.38 -9.16 -0.68
CA ILE A 4 41.09 -9.66 -1.87
C ILE A 4 41.71 -11.04 -1.59
N SER A 5 42.33 -11.24 -0.41
CA SER A 5 42.88 -12.55 -0.02
C SER A 5 41.79 -13.60 0.21
N SER A 6 40.62 -13.21 0.73
CA SER A 6 39.48 -14.12 0.93
C SER A 6 38.87 -14.57 -0.40
N PHE A 7 38.75 -13.66 -1.36
CA PHE A 7 38.31 -13.97 -2.73
C PHE A 7 39.31 -14.88 -3.45
N LEU A 8 40.61 -14.60 -3.35
CA LEU A 8 41.65 -15.44 -3.96
C LEU A 8 41.66 -16.86 -3.36
N GLY A 9 41.52 -16.97 -2.03
CA GLY A 9 41.47 -18.26 -1.33
C GLY A 9 40.25 -19.10 -1.74
N SER A 10 39.07 -18.48 -1.83
CA SER A 10 37.85 -19.13 -2.28
C SER A 10 37.94 -19.61 -3.74
N LEU A 11 38.53 -18.79 -4.62
CA LEU A 11 38.74 -19.14 -6.02
C LEU A 11 39.73 -20.31 -6.18
N CYS A 12 40.84 -20.30 -5.45
CA CYS A 12 41.81 -21.40 -5.45
C CYS A 12 41.18 -22.71 -4.91
N ALA A 13 40.41 -22.64 -3.83
CA ALA A 13 39.70 -23.80 -3.27
C ALA A 13 38.68 -24.38 -4.27
N LEU A 14 37.96 -23.52 -4.98
CA LEU A 14 37.02 -23.92 -6.04
C LEU A 14 37.75 -24.62 -7.20
N LEU A 15 38.89 -24.09 -7.66
CA LEU A 15 39.67 -24.70 -8.74
C LEU A 15 40.27 -26.06 -8.35
N VAL A 16 40.71 -26.21 -7.10
CA VAL A 16 41.18 -27.50 -6.55
C VAL A 16 40.02 -28.49 -6.43
N ALA A 17 38.85 -28.05 -5.95
CA ALA A 17 37.66 -28.89 -5.87
C ALA A 17 37.19 -29.37 -7.25
N LEU A 18 37.24 -28.51 -8.28
CA LEU A 18 36.92 -28.86 -9.67
C LEU A 18 37.94 -29.82 -10.30
N ARG A 19 39.19 -29.85 -9.83
CA ARG A 19 40.21 -30.81 -10.25
C ARG A 19 40.00 -32.20 -9.67
N HIS A 20 39.43 -32.28 -8.45
CA HIS A 20 39.23 -33.53 -7.73
C HIS A 20 37.89 -34.22 -8.03
N THR A 21 37.00 -33.61 -8.81
CA THR A 21 35.71 -34.21 -9.19
C THR A 21 35.84 -34.96 -10.52
N PRO A 22 35.86 -36.32 -10.52
CA PRO A 22 36.05 -37.11 -11.74
C PRO A 22 34.87 -37.03 -12.73
N PHE A 23 33.73 -36.50 -12.28
CA PHE A 23 32.49 -36.40 -13.06
C PHE A 23 32.31 -35.06 -13.79
N VAL A 24 33.10 -34.03 -13.49
CA VAL A 24 32.91 -32.69 -14.05
C VAL A 24 34.02 -32.39 -15.05
N THR A 25 33.70 -32.50 -16.35
CA THR A 25 34.62 -32.07 -17.40
C THR A 25 34.80 -30.55 -17.34
N PRO A 26 36.02 -30.01 -17.53
CA PRO A 26 36.27 -28.57 -17.52
C PRO A 26 35.34 -27.74 -18.40
N GLY A 27 34.86 -28.29 -19.52
CA GLY A 27 33.88 -27.64 -20.40
C GLY A 27 32.50 -27.42 -19.76
N ILE A 28 32.02 -28.37 -18.95
CA ILE A 28 30.74 -28.25 -18.24
C ILE A 28 30.88 -27.25 -17.08
N ALA A 29 32.01 -27.28 -16.36
CA ALA A 29 32.31 -26.29 -15.33
C ALA A 29 32.34 -24.86 -15.88
N GLY A 30 32.99 -24.66 -17.03
CA GLY A 30 33.00 -23.38 -17.74
C GLY A 30 31.60 -22.93 -18.15
N PHE A 31 30.79 -23.85 -18.69
CA PHE A 31 29.40 -23.57 -19.06
C PHE A 31 28.54 -23.11 -17.87
N VAL A 32 28.59 -23.84 -16.74
CA VAL A 32 27.84 -23.48 -15.53
C VAL A 32 28.33 -22.16 -14.94
N LEU A 33 29.64 -21.89 -14.96
CA LEU A 33 30.19 -20.62 -14.51
C LEU A 33 29.78 -19.44 -15.42
N SER A 34 29.82 -19.62 -16.74
CA SER A 34 29.35 -18.58 -17.67
C SER A 34 27.87 -18.27 -17.44
N TYR A 35 27.05 -19.29 -17.22
CA TYR A 35 25.61 -19.10 -16.99
C TYR A 35 25.31 -18.51 -15.61
N SER A 36 26.02 -18.93 -14.55
CA SER A 36 25.83 -18.39 -13.21
C SER A 36 26.19 -16.89 -13.15
N VAL A 37 27.26 -16.48 -13.83
CA VAL A 37 27.64 -15.07 -13.96
C VAL A 37 26.54 -14.28 -14.66
N VAL A 38 25.97 -14.81 -15.75
CA VAL A 38 24.86 -14.13 -16.45
C VAL A 38 23.65 -13.95 -15.54
N ILE A 39 23.27 -14.98 -14.77
CA ILE A 39 22.16 -14.87 -13.81
C ILE A 39 22.44 -13.81 -12.76
N VAL A 40 23.63 -13.84 -12.14
CA VAL A 40 24.01 -12.88 -11.08
C VAL A 40 23.99 -11.45 -11.60
N LEU A 41 24.47 -11.22 -12.83
CA LEU A 41 24.46 -9.90 -13.46
C LEU A 41 23.05 -9.41 -13.83
N ARG A 42 22.11 -10.33 -14.09
CA ARG A 42 20.72 -9.99 -14.47
C ARG A 42 19.78 -9.88 -13.29
N ALA A 43 20.04 -10.57 -12.18
CA ALA A 43 19.17 -10.61 -11.00
C ALA A 43 18.79 -9.22 -10.45
N PRO A 44 19.70 -8.21 -10.36
CA PRO A 44 19.33 -6.88 -9.86
C PRO A 44 18.27 -6.18 -10.72
N ALA A 45 18.32 -6.36 -12.04
CA ALA A 45 17.34 -5.76 -12.95
C ALA A 45 15.94 -6.35 -12.75
N VAL A 46 15.86 -7.67 -12.51
CA VAL A 46 14.59 -8.35 -12.20
C VAL A 46 14.03 -7.85 -10.88
N MET A 47 14.84 -7.80 -9.82
CA MET A 47 14.42 -7.30 -8.50
C MET A 47 13.88 -5.87 -8.58
N LEU A 48 14.59 -5.00 -9.31
CA LEU A 48 14.15 -3.61 -9.49
C LEU A 48 12.84 -3.53 -10.28
N THR A 49 12.66 -4.37 -11.29
CA THR A 49 11.41 -4.43 -12.06
C THR A 49 10.23 -4.90 -11.20
N SER A 50 10.44 -5.92 -10.37
CA SER A 50 9.43 -6.42 -9.42
C SER A 50 9.04 -5.36 -8.39
N ALA A 51 10.01 -4.68 -7.78
CA ALA A 51 9.74 -3.60 -6.82
C ALA A 51 8.95 -2.44 -7.46
N ASN A 52 9.25 -2.11 -8.72
CA ASN A 52 8.48 -1.10 -9.46
C ASN A 52 7.04 -1.55 -9.71
N MET A 53 6.81 -2.82 -10.01
CA MET A 53 5.46 -3.38 -10.18
C MET A 53 4.65 -3.30 -8.88
N GLU A 54 5.23 -3.73 -7.77
CA GLU A 54 4.61 -3.66 -6.44
C GLU A 54 4.23 -2.22 -6.08
N ARG A 55 5.13 -1.26 -6.35
CA ARG A 55 4.86 0.16 -6.13
C ARG A 55 3.66 0.66 -6.91
N LEU A 56 3.51 0.24 -8.18
CA LEU A 56 2.38 0.64 -9.02
C LEU A 56 1.07 0.00 -8.54
N LEU A 57 1.12 -1.26 -8.11
CA LEU A 57 -0.04 -1.97 -7.57
C LEU A 57 -0.62 -1.31 -6.31
N GLY A 58 0.20 -0.63 -5.50
CA GLY A 58 -0.28 0.12 -4.34
C GLY A 58 -1.29 1.23 -4.68
N SER A 59 -1.25 1.80 -5.89
CA SER A 59 -2.29 2.75 -6.33
C SER A 59 -3.58 2.02 -6.72
N VAL A 60 -3.47 0.89 -7.39
CA VAL A 60 -4.62 0.07 -7.80
C VAL A 60 -5.34 -0.46 -6.56
N GLN A 61 -4.60 -0.95 -5.57
CA GLN A 61 -5.17 -1.43 -4.31
C GLN A 61 -5.99 -0.35 -3.60
N ARG A 62 -5.49 0.89 -3.50
CA ARG A 62 -6.23 2.01 -2.88
C ARG A 62 -7.52 2.34 -3.63
N ILE A 63 -7.47 2.34 -4.97
CA ILE A 63 -8.68 2.57 -5.78
C ILE A 63 -9.70 1.46 -5.52
N VAL A 64 -9.26 0.20 -5.54
CA VAL A 64 -10.12 -0.95 -5.25
C VAL A 64 -10.70 -0.82 -3.84
N GLU A 65 -9.90 -0.46 -2.84
CA GLU A 65 -10.37 -0.25 -1.47
C GLU A 65 -11.45 0.85 -1.39
N TYR A 66 -11.23 2.00 -2.05
CA TYR A 66 -12.20 3.10 -2.09
C TYR A 66 -13.51 2.75 -2.80
N VAL A 67 -13.47 1.88 -3.82
CA VAL A 67 -14.69 1.42 -4.50
C VAL A 67 -15.54 0.50 -3.61
N HIS A 68 -14.92 -0.23 -2.68
CA HIS A 68 -15.62 -1.18 -1.81
C HIS A 68 -16.01 -0.58 -0.44
N LEU A 69 -15.58 0.63 -0.11
CA LEU A 69 -16.01 1.32 1.11
C LEU A 69 -17.52 1.59 1.04
N PRO A 70 -18.24 1.45 2.17
CA PRO A 70 -19.64 1.81 2.23
C PRO A 70 -19.76 3.30 1.88
N PRO A 71 -20.62 3.66 0.89
CA PRO A 71 -20.81 5.06 0.53
C PRO A 71 -21.37 5.82 1.71
N GLU A 72 -20.97 7.08 1.84
CA GLU A 72 -21.66 8.02 2.72
C GLU A 72 -23.14 8.11 2.31
N ALA A 73 -24.01 8.56 3.24
CA ALA A 73 -25.43 8.69 2.97
C ALA A 73 -25.66 9.38 1.61
N ALA A 74 -26.49 8.76 0.76
CA ALA A 74 -26.67 9.21 -0.61
C ALA A 74 -27.00 10.71 -0.65
N HIS A 75 -26.24 11.49 -1.41
CA HIS A 75 -26.52 12.91 -1.62
C HIS A 75 -27.94 13.15 -2.16
N GLN A 76 -28.44 12.16 -2.90
CA GLN A 76 -29.81 12.08 -3.38
C GLN A 76 -30.58 11.02 -2.57
N GLN A 77 -30.80 11.26 -1.28
CA GLN A 77 -32.08 10.81 -0.72
C GLN A 77 -33.20 11.48 -1.54
N GLN A 78 -34.42 10.94 -1.53
CA GLN A 78 -35.58 11.67 -2.06
C GLN A 78 -35.55 13.07 -1.46
N ILE A 79 -35.09 14.05 -2.24
CA ILE A 79 -35.11 15.45 -1.84
C ILE A 79 -36.60 15.73 -1.83
N ILE A 80 -37.22 15.65 -0.65
CA ILE A 80 -38.51 16.25 -0.43
C ILE A 80 -38.28 17.69 -0.86
N PRO A 81 -38.86 18.15 -1.98
CA PRO A 81 -38.58 19.49 -2.47
C PRO A 81 -38.95 20.43 -1.35
N ALA A 82 -37.96 21.15 -0.82
CA ALA A 82 -38.26 22.17 0.15
C ALA A 82 -39.20 23.17 -0.52
N GLU A 83 -40.17 23.68 0.24
CA GLU A 83 -41.14 24.63 -0.30
C GLU A 83 -40.43 25.82 -0.95
N ALA A 84 -41.04 26.39 -2.00
CA ALA A 84 -40.49 27.56 -2.68
C ALA A 84 -40.33 28.72 -1.67
N GLY A 85 -39.08 29.06 -1.34
CA GLY A 85 -38.75 30.06 -0.32
C GLY A 85 -38.19 29.49 0.99
N TRP A 86 -37.88 28.19 1.08
CA TRP A 86 -37.10 27.64 2.19
C TRP A 86 -35.61 28.07 2.10
N PRO A 87 -34.98 28.42 3.22
CA PRO A 87 -35.59 28.65 4.53
C PRO A 87 -36.30 30.01 4.57
N SER A 88 -37.58 30.02 4.97
CA SER A 88 -38.40 31.24 5.01
C SER A 88 -38.09 32.13 6.23
N ARG A 89 -37.60 31.51 7.30
CA ARG A 89 -37.03 32.16 8.48
C ARG A 89 -35.72 31.45 8.81
N GLY A 90 -34.65 32.20 9.06
CA GLY A 90 -33.34 31.66 9.44
C GLY A 90 -33.28 31.12 10.88
N GLU A 91 -34.40 30.61 11.38
CA GLU A 91 -34.51 30.07 12.74
C GLU A 91 -33.97 28.63 12.76
N LEU A 92 -33.08 28.34 13.71
CA LEU A 92 -32.54 27.00 13.93
C LEU A 92 -33.03 26.48 15.27
N VAL A 93 -33.72 25.34 15.26
CA VAL A 93 -34.14 24.63 16.47
C VAL A 93 -33.43 23.29 16.51
N VAL A 94 -32.64 23.07 17.57
CA VAL A 94 -31.97 21.81 17.86
C VAL A 94 -32.60 21.26 19.13
N GLU A 95 -33.15 20.06 19.04
CA GLU A 95 -33.81 19.37 20.16
C GLU A 95 -33.13 18.04 20.41
N ASP A 96 -32.71 17.80 21.65
CA ASP A 96 -32.12 16.57 22.14
C ASP A 96 -31.08 15.98 21.18
N LEU A 97 -30.10 16.79 20.77
CA LEU A 97 -29.07 16.33 19.86
C LEU A 97 -28.05 15.45 20.58
N TRP A 98 -27.88 14.24 20.06
CA TRP A 98 -26.84 13.29 20.46
C TRP A 98 -25.91 13.02 19.30
N MET A 99 -24.61 13.27 19.48
CA MET A 99 -23.62 13.10 18.42
C MET A 99 -22.43 12.29 18.94
N ARG A 100 -21.96 11.34 18.13
CA ARG A 100 -20.72 10.58 18.34
C ARG A 100 -19.98 10.42 17.02
N TYR A 101 -18.66 10.48 17.07
CA TYR A 101 -17.81 10.33 15.88
C TYR A 101 -17.64 8.88 15.44
N ARG A 102 -17.68 7.92 16.37
CA ARG A 102 -17.61 6.48 16.09
C ARG A 102 -18.63 5.73 16.94
N PRO A 103 -19.19 4.61 16.45
CA PRO A 103 -20.19 3.83 17.19
C PRO A 103 -19.69 3.38 18.57
N GLU A 104 -18.41 3.01 18.65
CA GLU A 104 -17.74 2.49 19.85
C GLU A 104 -17.42 3.57 20.92
N LEU A 105 -17.47 4.85 20.54
CA LEU A 105 -17.09 5.96 21.42
C LEU A 105 -18.29 6.52 22.17
N PRO A 106 -18.09 7.06 23.39
CA PRO A 106 -19.13 7.78 24.09
C PRO A 106 -19.54 9.03 23.30
N PHE A 107 -20.79 9.45 23.49
CA PHE A 107 -21.33 10.65 22.87
C PHE A 107 -20.54 11.90 23.24
N SER A 108 -20.18 12.69 22.22
CA SER A 108 -19.49 13.98 22.36
C SER A 108 -20.47 15.11 22.66
N LEU A 109 -21.65 15.11 22.02
CA LEU A 109 -22.78 15.95 22.39
C LEU A 109 -23.86 15.07 23.00
N LYS A 110 -24.39 15.48 24.16
CA LYS A 110 -25.36 14.71 24.95
C LYS A 110 -26.55 15.60 25.29
N GLY A 111 -27.70 15.34 24.66
CA GLY A 111 -28.96 16.04 24.95
C GLY A 111 -28.86 17.55 24.79
N LEU A 112 -28.17 18.02 23.74
CA LEU A 112 -28.04 19.45 23.49
C LEU A 112 -29.33 19.97 22.84
N SER A 113 -29.99 20.91 23.52
CA SER A 113 -31.21 21.58 23.04
C SER A 113 -31.02 23.09 23.07
N PHE A 114 -31.16 23.76 21.93
CA PHE A 114 -31.08 25.20 21.82
C PHE A 114 -31.84 25.72 20.60
N LYS A 115 -32.18 27.00 20.64
CA LYS A 115 -32.88 27.70 19.57
C LYS A 115 -32.14 28.99 19.26
N VAL A 116 -31.90 29.22 17.97
CA VAL A 116 -31.28 30.45 17.44
C VAL A 116 -32.32 31.17 16.60
N ALA A 117 -32.55 32.45 16.89
CA ALA A 117 -33.50 33.25 16.12
C ALA A 117 -32.90 33.68 14.77
N GLY A 118 -33.74 33.89 13.77
CA GLY A 118 -33.28 34.38 12.47
C GLY A 118 -32.74 35.81 12.58
N GLY A 119 -31.45 36.00 12.31
CA GLY A 119 -30.78 37.30 12.29
C GLY A 119 -29.95 37.64 13.53
N GLU A 120 -29.73 36.69 14.44
CA GLU A 120 -28.76 36.78 15.56
C GLU A 120 -27.32 36.39 15.15
#